data_AF-A0A068Y2Y4-F1
#
_entry.id   AF-A0A068Y2Y4-F1
#
_cell.length_a   1.000
_cell.length_b   1.000
_cell.length_c   1.000
_cell.angle_alpha   90.00
_cell.angle_beta   90.00
_cell.angle_gamma   90.00
#
_symmetry.space_group_name_H-M   'P 1'
#
loop_
_entity.id
_entity.type
_entity.pdbx_description
1 polymer ?
#
loop_
_entity_poly.entity_id
_entity_poly.type
_entity_poly.pdbx_seq_one_letter_code
_entity_poly.pdbx_strand_id
1 'polypeptide(L)'
;MGCVISCGLKLVLQVLNTVLCVAFLAVAVFGILLKSSKSIVQQLLSKIFDQFNVGDEELRQLTRFITENADGIAVILIVVGLALAALCLIGCIASCCEHNALLKIYAIILIILLVAQIIALSVVYSDPTKLTSLIVNSMEKLLQLFGDGSEEGEMSTAVWNASMTVGN
;
A
#
# COMPACT_ATOMS: atom_id res chain seq x y z
N MET A 1 -27.44 -11.05 28.36
CA MET A 1 -26.00 -10.85 28.07
C MET A 1 -25.66 -10.62 26.58
N GLY A 2 -26.52 -10.95 25.60
CA GLY A 2 -26.20 -10.76 24.17
C GLY A 2 -26.26 -9.31 23.63
N CYS A 3 -27.06 -8.43 24.25
CA CYS A 3 -27.24 -7.06 23.75
C CYS A 3 -25.99 -6.17 23.95
N VAL A 4 -25.32 -6.28 25.10
CA VAL A 4 -24.08 -5.55 25.41
C VAL A 4 -22.89 -6.01 24.54
N ILE A 5 -22.78 -7.32 24.26
CA ILE A 5 -21.72 -7.86 23.40
C ILE A 5 -21.91 -7.38 21.95
N SER A 6 -23.15 -7.37 21.45
CA SER A 6 -23.47 -6.87 20.11
C SER A 6 -23.20 -5.37 19.97
N CYS A 7 -23.59 -4.57 20.98
CA CYS A 7 -23.38 -3.13 20.95
C CYS A 7 -21.90 -2.75 21.03
N GLY A 8 -21.13 -3.41 21.91
CA GLY A 8 -19.68 -3.20 22.04
C GLY A 8 -18.92 -3.57 20.76
N LEU A 9 -19.26 -4.70 20.13
CA LEU A 9 -18.63 -5.14 18.89
C LEU A 9 -18.84 -4.15 17.73
N LYS A 10 -20.06 -3.61 17.59
CA LYS A 10 -20.38 -2.57 16.60
C LYS A 10 -19.57 -1.30 16.82
N LEU A 11 -19.45 -0.86 18.07
CA LEU A 11 -18.67 0.33 18.43
C LEU A 11 -17.19 0.13 18.08
N VAL A 12 -16.60 -1.01 18.44
CA VAL A 12 -15.21 -1.33 18.11
C VAL A 12 -15.00 -1.37 16.60
N LEU A 13 -15.88 -2.04 15.85
CA LEU A 13 -15.83 -2.09 14.39
C LEU A 13 -15.93 -0.70 13.76
N GLN A 14 -16.80 0.16 14.29
CA GLN A 14 -16.96 1.52 13.80
C GLN A 14 -15.71 2.36 14.05
N VAL A 15 -15.15 2.32 15.26
CA VAL A 15 -13.92 3.04 15.61
C VAL A 15 -12.77 2.57 14.73
N LEU A 16 -12.56 1.26 14.62
CA LEU A 16 -11.48 0.69 13.81
C LEU A 16 -11.63 1.05 12.33
N ASN A 17 -12.81 0.86 11.73
CA ASN A 17 -13.06 1.20 10.33
C ASN A 17 -12.92 2.72 10.08
N THR A 18 -13.28 3.56 11.04
CA THR A 18 -13.11 5.02 10.91
C THR A 18 -11.64 5.40 10.92
N VAL A 19 -10.86 4.86 11.86
CA VAL A 19 -9.41 5.10 11.94
C VAL A 19 -8.71 4.59 10.67
N LEU A 20 -9.05 3.37 10.22
CA LEU A 20 -8.51 2.79 9.00
C LEU A 20 -8.92 3.60 7.76
N CYS A 21 -10.17 4.08 7.68
CA CYS A 21 -10.62 4.93 6.58
C CYS A 21 -9.78 6.21 6.49
N VAL A 22 -9.52 6.88 7.62
CA VAL A 22 -8.68 8.08 7.66
C VAL A 22 -7.26 7.75 7.22
N ALA A 23 -6.70 6.63 7.68
CA ALA A 23 -5.37 6.18 7.27
C ALA A 23 -5.28 5.90 5.76
N PHE A 24 -6.24 5.17 5.18
CA PHE A 24 -6.24 4.86 3.74
C PHE A 24 -6.49 6.10 2.87
N LEU A 25 -7.31 7.05 3.34
CA LEU A 25 -7.44 8.35 2.68
C LEU A 25 -6.11 9.13 2.73
N ALA A 26 -5.40 9.12 3.86
CA ALA A 26 -4.09 9.74 3.96
C ALA A 26 -3.08 9.10 2.99
N VAL A 27 -3.11 7.77 2.84
CA VAL A 27 -2.29 7.04 1.85
C VAL A 27 -2.65 7.45 0.41
N ALA A 28 -3.94 7.54 0.08
CA ALA A 28 -4.39 7.98 -1.24
C ALA A 28 -3.97 9.43 -1.53
N VAL A 29 -4.11 10.33 -0.55
CA VAL A 29 -3.63 11.72 -0.64
C VAL A 29 -2.12 11.76 -0.83
N PHE A 30 -1.37 10.93 -0.11
CA PHE A 30 0.08 10.82 -0.29
C PHE A 30 0.43 10.35 -1.71
N GLY A 31 -0.32 9.39 -2.28
CA GLY A 31 -0.18 9.00 -3.68
C GLY A 31 -0.46 10.16 -4.66
N ILE A 32 -1.51 10.97 -4.43
CA ILE A 32 -1.79 12.16 -5.27
C ILE A 32 -0.65 13.18 -5.17
N LEU A 33 -0.11 13.39 -3.98
CA LEU A 33 1.03 14.29 -3.75
C LEU A 33 2.30 13.76 -4.42
N LEU A 34 2.53 12.45 -4.39
CA LEU A 34 3.61 11.80 -5.12
C LEU A 34 3.55 12.09 -6.62
N LYS A 35 2.35 12.02 -7.19
CA LYS A 35 2.13 12.32 -8.60
C LYS A 35 2.29 13.82 -8.92
N SER A 36 1.84 14.69 -8.04
CA SER A 36 1.73 16.13 -8.34
C SER A 36 2.98 16.95 -7.99
N SER A 37 3.75 16.58 -6.96
CA SER A 37 4.74 17.50 -6.38
C SER A 37 5.92 16.84 -5.67
N LYS A 38 7.04 16.72 -6.41
CA LYS A 38 8.34 16.20 -5.91
C LYS A 38 8.83 16.92 -4.62
N SER A 39 8.67 18.24 -4.55
CA SER A 39 9.09 19.04 -3.38
C SER A 39 8.30 18.71 -2.09
N ILE A 40 7.00 18.46 -2.21
CA ILE A 40 6.14 18.14 -1.05
C ILE A 40 6.47 16.74 -0.55
N VAL A 41 6.71 15.79 -1.45
CA VAL A 41 7.14 14.43 -1.12
C VAL A 41 8.44 14.44 -0.32
N GLN A 42 9.44 15.20 -0.78
CA GLN A 42 10.72 15.34 -0.09
C GLN A 42 10.56 15.85 1.35
N GLN A 43 9.70 16.86 1.56
CA GLN A 43 9.43 17.41 2.90
C GLN A 43 8.63 16.46 3.81
N LEU A 44 7.73 15.66 3.25
CA LEU A 44 6.94 14.71 4.04
C LEU A 44 7.78 13.48 4.42
N LEU A 45 8.57 12.96 3.48
CA LEU A 45 9.48 11.85 3.76
C LEU A 45 10.53 12.26 4.79
N SER A 46 11.16 13.43 4.65
CA SER A 46 12.13 13.87 5.65
C SER A 46 11.52 13.95 7.06
N LYS A 47 10.31 14.51 7.20
CA LYS A 47 9.61 14.57 8.50
C LYS A 47 9.25 13.21 9.08
N ILE A 48 8.75 12.29 8.26
CA ILE A 48 8.35 10.95 8.74
C ILE A 48 9.58 10.19 9.21
N PHE A 49 10.65 10.19 8.43
CA PHE A 49 11.84 9.40 8.72
C PHE A 49 12.73 10.01 9.81
N ASP A 50 12.73 11.33 9.97
CA ASP A 50 13.32 12.01 11.13
C ASP A 50 12.63 11.57 12.43
N GLN A 51 11.29 11.38 12.40
CA GLN A 51 10.55 10.80 13.53
C GLN A 51 10.95 9.34 13.83
N PHE A 52 11.47 8.60 12.85
CA PHE A 52 11.92 7.21 13.00
C PHE A 52 13.44 7.07 13.17
N ASN A 53 14.18 8.18 13.29
CA ASN A 53 15.64 8.22 13.45
C ASN A 53 16.40 7.40 12.37
N VAL A 54 15.92 7.46 11.14
CA VAL A 54 16.56 6.80 9.98
C VAL A 54 17.67 7.70 9.43
N GLY A 55 18.79 7.11 9.03
CA GLY A 55 19.97 7.86 8.58
C GLY A 55 19.69 8.70 7.32
N ASP A 56 20.29 9.89 7.25
CA ASP A 56 20.11 10.87 6.17
C ASP A 56 20.44 10.32 4.76
N GLU A 57 21.36 9.35 4.69
CA GLU A 57 21.80 8.76 3.41
C GLU A 57 20.74 7.81 2.84
N GLU A 58 20.16 6.92 3.66
CA GLU A 58 19.05 6.03 3.28
C GLU A 58 17.81 6.85 2.88
N LEU A 59 17.58 7.95 3.61
CA LEU A 59 16.54 8.93 3.35
C LEU A 59 16.64 9.54 1.95
N ARG A 60 17.84 10.01 1.59
CA ARG A 60 18.10 10.66 0.29
C ARG A 60 17.93 9.67 -0.86
N GLN A 61 18.29 8.41 -0.63
CA GLN A 61 18.23 7.35 -1.62
C GLN A 61 16.81 6.83 -1.85
N LEU A 62 16.05 6.56 -0.78
CA LEU A 62 14.64 6.18 -0.86
C LEU A 62 13.80 7.29 -1.49
N THR A 63 14.05 8.54 -1.10
CA THR A 63 13.36 9.70 -1.66
C THR A 63 13.63 9.86 -3.16
N ARG A 64 14.87 9.63 -3.60
CA ARG A 64 15.23 9.67 -5.03
C ARG A 64 14.52 8.57 -5.81
N PHE A 65 14.54 7.33 -5.30
CA PHE A 65 13.84 6.21 -5.92
C PHE A 65 12.32 6.44 -6.05
N ILE A 66 11.69 6.88 -4.97
CA ILE A 66 10.24 7.19 -4.95
C ILE A 66 9.93 8.32 -5.93
N THR A 67 10.81 9.33 -6.03
CA THR A 67 10.61 10.48 -6.92
C THR A 67 10.83 10.15 -8.41
N GLU A 68 11.75 9.22 -8.71
CA GLU A 68 12.00 8.74 -10.08
C GLU A 68 10.92 7.75 -10.54
N ASN A 69 10.35 6.96 -9.62
CA ASN A 69 9.28 5.99 -9.89
C ASN A 69 7.90 6.49 -9.45
N ALA A 70 7.75 7.80 -9.31
CA ALA A 70 6.61 8.41 -8.64
C ALA A 70 5.29 8.02 -9.30
N ASP A 71 5.23 7.92 -10.63
CA ASP A 71 3.97 7.65 -11.32
C ASP A 71 3.40 6.25 -11.04
N GLY A 72 4.21 5.19 -11.18
CA GLY A 72 3.76 3.81 -10.92
C GLY A 72 3.37 3.59 -9.46
N ILE A 73 4.21 4.05 -8.54
CA ILE A 73 3.98 3.92 -7.10
C ILE A 73 2.77 4.76 -6.66
N ALA A 74 2.65 6.00 -7.15
CA ALA A 74 1.52 6.88 -6.87
C ALA A 74 0.19 6.26 -7.32
N VAL A 75 0.13 5.74 -8.54
CA VAL A 75 -1.11 5.14 -9.07
C VAL A 75 -1.55 3.96 -8.22
N ILE A 76 -0.64 3.08 -7.81
CA ILE A 76 -0.95 1.94 -6.92
C ILE A 76 -1.46 2.45 -5.56
N LEU A 77 -0.76 3.42 -4.95
CA LEU A 77 -1.15 3.99 -3.66
C LEU A 77 -2.54 4.66 -3.71
N ILE A 78 -2.85 5.35 -4.80
CA ILE A 78 -4.17 5.98 -5.01
C ILE A 78 -5.25 4.91 -5.16
N VAL A 79 -5.07 3.94 -6.04
CA VAL A 79 -6.08 2.93 -6.35
C VAL A 79 -6.34 2.04 -5.13
N VAL A 80 -5.28 1.53 -4.50
CA VAL A 80 -5.40 0.67 -3.32
C VAL A 80 -5.94 1.48 -2.13
N GLY A 81 -5.44 2.70 -1.91
CA GLY A 81 -5.89 3.57 -0.82
C GLY A 81 -7.37 3.91 -0.94
N LEU A 82 -7.84 4.30 -2.13
CA LEU A 82 -9.26 4.61 -2.35
C LEU A 82 -10.15 3.36 -2.26
N ALA A 83 -9.71 2.22 -2.79
CA ALA A 83 -10.47 0.97 -2.70
C ALA A 83 -10.64 0.51 -1.26
N LEU A 84 -9.58 0.58 -0.44
CA LEU A 84 -9.63 0.22 0.97
C LEU A 84 -10.41 1.26 1.79
N ALA A 85 -10.29 2.56 1.48
CA ALA A 85 -11.12 3.59 2.10
C ALA A 85 -12.61 3.36 1.82
N ALA A 86 -12.99 3.04 0.58
CA ALA A 86 -14.36 2.70 0.22
C ALA A 86 -14.87 1.47 0.98
N LEU A 87 -14.02 0.44 1.13
CA LEU A 87 -14.34 -0.74 1.93
C LEU A 87 -14.57 -0.37 3.40
N CYS A 88 -13.73 0.49 3.98
CA CYS A 88 -13.92 0.99 5.35
C CYS A 88 -15.19 1.83 5.50
N LEU A 89 -15.54 2.67 4.52
CA LEU A 89 -16.80 3.43 4.52
C LEU A 89 -18.01 2.50 4.51
N ILE A 90 -17.99 1.44 3.70
CA ILE A 90 -19.02 0.40 3.71
C ILE A 90 -19.09 -0.26 5.10
N GLY A 91 -17.95 -0.53 5.72
CA GLY A 91 -17.87 -1.05 7.09
C GLY A 91 -18.45 -0.10 8.14
N CYS A 92 -18.24 1.22 8.00
CA CYS A 92 -18.85 2.22 8.87
C CYS A 92 -20.38 2.27 8.69
N ILE A 93 -20.87 2.26 7.44
CA ILE A 93 -22.31 2.23 7.15
C ILE A 93 -22.94 0.93 7.66
N ALA A 94 -22.26 -0.20 7.50
CA ALA A 94 -22.71 -1.51 7.99
C ALA A 94 -22.80 -1.59 9.52
N SER A 95 -21.96 -0.83 10.24
CA SER A 95 -22.00 -0.78 11.70
C SER A 95 -23.07 0.19 12.22
N CYS A 96 -23.23 1.35 11.56
CA CYS A 96 -24.20 2.39 11.94
C CYS A 96 -25.65 1.99 11.61
N CYS A 97 -25.89 1.29 10.50
CA CYS A 97 -27.21 0.80 10.15
C CYS A 97 -27.44 -0.57 10.80
N GLU A 98 -28.52 -0.76 11.56
CA GLU A 98 -28.91 -2.06 12.17
C GLU A 98 -29.25 -3.18 11.17
N HIS A 99 -28.90 -3.01 9.91
CA HIS A 99 -29.04 -4.03 8.87
C HIS A 99 -27.97 -5.11 9.06
N ASN A 100 -28.29 -6.11 9.89
CA ASN A 100 -27.45 -7.29 10.13
C ASN A 100 -26.99 -7.99 8.83
N ALA A 101 -27.75 -7.85 7.74
CA ALA A 101 -27.36 -8.36 6.43
C ALA A 101 -26.13 -7.66 5.83
N LEU A 102 -26.01 -6.33 5.97
CA LEU A 102 -24.88 -5.56 5.41
C LEU A 102 -23.58 -5.90 6.14
N LEU A 103 -23.65 -6.02 7.47
CA LEU A 103 -22.52 -6.44 8.31
C LEU A 103 -22.05 -7.85 7.94
N LYS A 104 -22.97 -8.77 7.65
CA LYS A 104 -22.63 -10.14 7.23
C LYS A 104 -21.91 -10.16 5.88
N ILE A 105 -22.38 -9.38 4.90
CA ILE A 105 -21.71 -9.26 3.59
C ILE A 105 -20.32 -8.64 3.76
N TYR A 106 -20.21 -7.57 4.56
CA TYR A 106 -18.93 -6.95 4.87
C TYR A 106 -17.94 -7.94 5.51
N ALA A 107 -18.39 -8.72 6.49
CA ALA A 107 -17.57 -9.75 7.12
C ALA A 107 -17.12 -10.84 6.12
N ILE A 108 -18.00 -11.27 5.22
CA ILE A 108 -17.64 -12.24 4.16
C ILE A 108 -16.55 -11.67 3.25
N ILE A 109 -16.67 -10.41 2.82
CA ILE A 109 -15.66 -9.75 1.99
C ILE A 109 -14.30 -9.71 2.71
N LEU A 110 -14.28 -9.33 3.99
CA LEU A 110 -13.06 -9.33 4.79
C LEU A 110 -12.44 -10.72 4.95
N ILE A 111 -13.26 -11.75 5.16
CA ILE A 111 -12.78 -13.14 5.25
C ILE A 111 -12.15 -13.58 3.93
N ILE A 112 -12.79 -13.27 2.79
CA ILE A 112 -12.25 -13.60 1.47
C ILE A 112 -10.91 -12.88 1.25
N LEU A 113 -10.84 -11.59 1.57
CA LEU A 113 -9.59 -10.82 1.45
C LEU A 113 -8.49 -11.40 2.35
N LEU A 114 -8.81 -11.74 3.59
CA LEU A 114 -7.86 -12.34 4.53
C LEU A 114 -7.35 -13.69 4.02
N VAL A 115 -8.25 -14.56 3.56
CA VAL A 115 -7.88 -15.86 3.00
C VAL A 115 -7.01 -15.69 1.76
N ALA A 116 -7.36 -14.77 0.86
CA ALA A 116 -6.55 -14.46 -0.32
C ALA A 116 -5.14 -13.97 0.06
N GLN A 117 -5.02 -13.11 1.07
CA GLN A 117 -3.73 -12.64 1.58
C GLN A 117 -2.91 -13.78 2.21
N ILE A 118 -3.54 -14.64 3.01
CA ILE A 118 -2.86 -15.81 3.60
C ILE A 118 -2.37 -16.75 2.50
N ILE A 119 -3.18 -17.02 1.47
CA ILE A 119 -2.78 -17.88 0.35
C ILE A 119 -1.62 -17.23 -0.42
N ALA A 120 -1.72 -15.94 -0.75
CA ALA A 120 -0.66 -15.21 -1.43
C ALA A 120 0.65 -15.28 -0.65
N LEU A 121 0.61 -14.99 0.66
CA LEU A 121 1.77 -15.09 1.54
C LEU A 121 2.30 -16.53 1.60
N SER A 122 1.42 -17.52 1.74
CA SER A 122 1.81 -18.93 1.79
C SER A 122 2.50 -19.36 0.50
N VAL A 123 1.98 -18.99 -0.67
CA VAL A 123 2.59 -19.32 -1.97
C VAL A 123 3.94 -18.63 -2.14
N VAL A 124 4.04 -17.36 -1.76
CA VAL A 124 5.27 -16.56 -1.76
C VAL A 124 6.35 -17.24 -0.90
N TYR A 125 5.99 -17.72 0.30
CA TYR A 125 6.95 -18.29 1.24
C TYR A 125 7.18 -19.81 1.10
N SER A 126 6.30 -20.56 0.43
CA SER A 126 6.42 -22.03 0.33
C SER A 126 7.55 -22.49 -0.59
N ASP A 127 7.83 -21.75 -1.66
CA ASP A 127 8.94 -22.04 -2.57
C ASP A 127 9.88 -20.84 -2.63
N PRO A 128 10.90 -20.78 -1.76
CA PRO A 128 11.90 -19.71 -1.84
C PRO A 128 12.58 -19.69 -3.21
N THR A 129 12.77 -20.85 -3.85
CA THR A 129 13.33 -20.97 -5.20
C THR A 129 12.42 -20.36 -6.27
N LYS A 130 11.10 -20.54 -6.14
CA LYS A 130 10.12 -19.99 -7.08
C LYS A 130 9.99 -18.48 -6.89
N LEU A 131 10.00 -17.99 -5.65
CA LEU A 131 10.05 -16.57 -5.35
C LEU A 131 11.32 -15.92 -5.93
N THR A 132 12.49 -16.52 -5.69
CA THR A 132 13.75 -16.06 -6.29
C THR A 132 13.65 -16.05 -7.82
N SER A 133 13.12 -17.10 -8.45
CA SER A 133 12.97 -17.13 -9.91
C SER A 133 11.99 -16.08 -10.44
N LEU A 134 10.90 -15.79 -9.73
CA LEU A 134 9.94 -14.75 -10.10
C LEU A 134 10.54 -13.35 -9.96
N ILE A 135 11.32 -13.12 -8.90
CA ILE A 135 12.05 -11.85 -8.70
C ILE A 135 13.09 -11.68 -9.80
N VAL A 136 13.90 -12.71 -10.07
CA VAL A 136 14.92 -12.67 -11.12
C VAL A 136 14.29 -12.41 -12.48
N ASN A 137 13.21 -13.12 -12.82
CA ASN A 137 12.52 -12.96 -14.10
C ASN A 137 11.83 -11.59 -14.23
N SER A 138 11.32 -11.04 -13.11
CA SER A 138 10.77 -9.67 -13.08
C SER A 138 11.88 -8.63 -13.24
N MET A 139 13.05 -8.82 -12.59
CA MET A 139 14.22 -7.97 -12.78
C MET A 139 14.77 -8.07 -14.20
N GLU A 140 14.77 -9.25 -14.81
CA GLU A 140 15.19 -9.43 -16.20
C GLU A 140 14.27 -8.69 -17.17
N LYS A 141 12.95 -8.71 -16.94
CA LYS A 141 12.00 -7.89 -17.72
C LYS A 141 12.21 -6.40 -17.53
N LEU A 142 12.43 -5.95 -16.30
CA LEU A 142 12.77 -4.55 -16.03
C LEU A 142 14.10 -4.17 -16.72
N LEU A 143 15.08 -5.07 -16.72
CA LEU A 143 16.37 -4.85 -17.39
C LEU A 143 16.22 -4.79 -18.92
N GLN A 144 15.31 -5.55 -19.52
CA GLN A 144 14.99 -5.45 -20.95
C GLN A 144 14.35 -4.11 -21.33
N LEU A 145 13.62 -3.48 -20.41
CA LEU A 145 13.01 -2.16 -20.59
C LEU A 145 13.94 -1.01 -20.17
N PHE A 146 15.12 -1.31 -19.62
CA PHE A 146 16.08 -0.32 -19.15
C PHE A 146 16.57 0.57 -20.29
N GLY A 147 16.37 1.88 -20.17
CA GLY A 147 16.78 2.87 -21.18
C GLY A 147 15.88 2.97 -22.42
N ASP A 148 14.72 2.30 -22.46
CA ASP A 148 13.82 2.28 -23.63
C ASP A 148 13.05 3.59 -23.88
N GLY A 149 13.13 4.60 -22.98
CA GLY A 149 12.48 5.91 -23.17
C GLY A 149 10.94 5.87 -23.21
N SER A 150 10.33 4.70 -23.11
CA SER A 150 8.90 4.48 -22.83
C SER A 150 8.60 4.75 -21.34
N GLU A 151 7.34 5.06 -20.99
CA GLU A 151 6.94 5.29 -19.58
C GLU A 151 7.31 4.08 -18.68
N GLU A 152 7.19 2.86 -19.20
CA GLU A 152 7.62 1.63 -18.52
C GLU A 152 9.15 1.50 -18.43
N GLY A 153 9.88 2.01 -19.42
CA GLY A 153 11.34 2.03 -19.45
C GLY A 153 11.96 3.05 -18.49
N GLU A 154 11.33 4.21 -18.29
CA GLU A 154 11.76 5.19 -17.27
C GLU A 154 11.64 4.62 -15.86
N MET A 155 10.50 3.98 -15.56
CA MET A 155 10.28 3.28 -14.29
C MET A 155 11.29 2.14 -14.10
N SER A 156 11.55 1.34 -15.14
CA SER A 156 12.53 0.26 -15.07
C SER A 156 13.95 0.78 -14.84
N THR A 157 14.30 1.91 -15.46
CA THR A 157 15.60 2.59 -15.32
C THR A 157 15.83 3.07 -13.89
N ALA A 158 14.80 3.70 -13.32
CA ALA A 158 14.84 4.17 -11.94
C ALA A 158 14.89 3.01 -10.94
N VAL A 159 14.18 1.91 -11.19
CA VAL A 159 14.25 0.72 -10.33
C VAL A 159 15.67 0.14 -10.28
N TRP A 160 16.31 0.03 -11.44
CA TRP A 160 17.66 -0.53 -11.56
C TRP A 160 18.71 0.39 -10.92
N ASN A 161 18.62 1.71 -11.13
CA ASN A 161 19.53 2.70 -10.52
C ASN A 161 19.51 2.66 -8.98
N ALA A 162 18.34 2.54 -8.36
CA ALA A 162 18.26 2.43 -6.91
C ALA A 162 18.76 1.10 -6.37
N SER A 163 18.50 0.00 -7.08
CA SER A 163 19.01 -1.32 -6.68
C SER A 163 20.54 -1.35 -6.64
N MET A 164 21.21 -0.72 -7.61
CA MET A 164 22.68 -0.61 -7.64
C MET A 164 23.24 0.31 -6.54
N THR A 165 22.49 1.33 -6.13
CA THR A 165 22.95 2.22 -5.06
C THR A 165 22.76 1.62 -3.68
N VAL A 166 21.83 0.66 -3.48
CA VAL A 166 21.64 -0.02 -2.17
C VAL A 166 22.76 -1.02 -1.88
N GLY A 167 23.42 -1.54 -2.92
CA GLY A 167 24.49 -2.53 -2.79
C GLY A 167 25.89 -1.98 -2.58
N ASN A 168 26.06 -0.66 -2.46
CA ASN A 168 27.36 0.02 -2.41
C ASN A 168 27.46 0.93 -1.18
#